data_AF-A0A535KW38-F1
#
_entry.id   AF-A0A535KW38-F1
#
_cell.length_a   1.000
_cell.length_b   1.000
_cell.length_c   1.000
_cell.angle_alpha   90.00
_cell.angle_beta   90.00
_cell.angle_gamma   90.00
#
_symmetry.space_group_name_H-M   'P 1'
#
loop_
_entity.id
_entity.type
_entity.pdbx_description
1 polymer ?
#
loop_
_entity_poly.entity_id
_entity_poly.type
_entity_poly.pdbx_seq_one_letter_code
_entity_poly.pdbx_strand_id
1 'polypeptide(L)'
;HLPHRRGGPFRWALIAGLLLILLLAALHLFAPATVAAAVLLPAVYLLYLYEVEVYADEPWLLIGATMVAGGVLGFVFTQVVGSAASALDLTGDSNGAFALQAIAIPIVGQLLMLAGPLALYVLRGRYREPLDGLTFGAASALGFSLATELTTLWPLLGGPLVATGDSVDWGLRLLRLGVLVALVNASTTGLITAAVWLQRYDRRRSERAWEAGVPATALVAAGAQVLLATVTVVLPELGIQVLVWVLAALALTLYVRQVIHQALLAEGSVREIGPAAPCPECHHVVPTMRFCPNCGAARAAAPRSSRMGTVA
;
A
#
# COMPACT_ATOMS: atom_id res chain seq x y z
N HIS A 1 14.65 -15.95 22.39
CA HIS A 1 15.14 -14.66 21.86
C HIS A 1 14.41 -14.32 20.58
N LEU A 2 13.29 -13.58 20.67
CA LEU A 2 12.60 -13.06 19.48
C LEU A 2 13.39 -11.84 18.96
N PRO A 3 13.83 -11.81 17.70
CA PRO A 3 14.63 -10.71 17.19
C PRO A 3 13.78 -9.44 17.20
N HIS A 4 14.13 -8.53 18.11
CA HIS A 4 13.51 -7.22 18.19
C HIS A 4 14.00 -6.35 17.01
N ARG A 5 13.03 -5.85 16.24
CA ARG A 5 13.01 -4.53 15.56
C ARG A 5 14.19 -4.19 14.63
N ARG A 6 14.10 -4.63 13.37
CA ARG A 6 14.75 -3.93 12.23
C ARG A 6 13.83 -2.91 11.55
N GLY A 7 12.97 -2.22 12.30
CA GLY A 7 12.17 -1.11 11.77
C GLY A 7 12.91 0.23 11.70
N GLY A 8 14.02 0.35 12.44
CA GLY A 8 14.83 1.57 12.50
C GLY A 8 15.44 1.99 11.15
N PRO A 9 16.11 1.08 10.40
CA PRO A 9 16.78 1.42 9.15
C PRO A 9 15.85 2.05 8.10
N PHE A 10 14.63 1.52 7.95
CA PHE A 10 13.65 2.03 6.98
C PHE A 10 13.14 3.42 7.31
N ARG A 11 12.94 3.72 8.60
CA ARG A 11 12.55 5.06 9.03
C ARG A 11 13.66 6.05 8.73
N TRP A 12 14.92 5.66 8.95
CA TRP A 12 16.07 6.47 8.58
C TRP A 12 16.21 6.64 7.07
N ALA A 13 15.95 5.61 6.27
CA ALA A 13 15.95 5.72 4.80
C ALA A 13 14.89 6.70 4.30
N LEU A 14 13.67 6.64 4.85
CA LEU A 14 12.60 7.58 4.50
C LEU A 14 12.95 9.03 4.91
N ILE A 15 13.46 9.23 6.13
CA ILE A 15 13.89 10.54 6.62
C ILE A 15 15.04 11.07 5.75
N ALA A 16 16.05 10.25 5.46
CA ALA A 16 17.19 10.63 4.62
C ALA A 16 16.73 11.01 3.20
N GLY A 17 15.81 10.26 2.61
CA GLY A 17 15.22 10.58 1.32
C GLY A 17 14.41 11.88 1.32
N LEU A 18 13.60 12.12 2.35
CA LEU A 18 12.89 13.40 2.52
C LEU A 18 13.86 14.57 2.68
N LEU A 19 14.91 14.41 3.48
CA LEU A 19 15.96 15.42 3.64
C LEU A 19 16.71 15.68 2.32
N LEU A 20 16.98 14.64 1.53
CA LEU A 20 17.57 14.79 0.20
C LEU A 20 16.68 15.60 -0.74
N ILE A 21 15.37 15.32 -0.76
CA ILE A 21 14.40 16.09 -1.57
C ILE A 21 14.37 17.56 -1.14
N LEU A 22 14.33 17.82 0.18
CA LEU A 22 14.35 19.18 0.71
C LEU A 22 15.65 19.91 0.38
N LEU A 23 16.80 19.21 0.45
CA LEU A 23 18.09 19.75 0.06
C LEU A 23 18.13 20.12 -1.42
N LEU A 24 17.66 19.24 -2.30
CA LEU A 24 17.59 19.51 -3.74
C LEU A 24 16.66 20.68 -4.05
N ALA A 25 15.51 20.78 -3.36
CA ALA A 25 14.59 21.91 -3.47
C ALA A 25 15.22 23.23 -3.00
N ALA A 26 15.98 23.21 -1.89
CA ALA A 26 16.70 24.38 -1.39
C ALA A 26 17.80 24.85 -2.36
N LEU A 27 18.44 23.91 -3.06
CA LEU A 27 19.40 24.19 -4.13
C LEU A 27 18.74 24.61 -5.46
N HIS A 28 17.41 24.76 -5.49
CA HIS A 28 16.62 25.09 -6.69
C HIS A 28 16.76 24.07 -7.83
N LEU A 29 17.17 22.84 -7.51
CA LEU A 29 17.31 21.72 -8.44
C LEU A 29 15.98 20.97 -8.53
N PHE A 30 14.94 21.60 -9.08
CA PHE A 30 13.57 21.06 -9.02
C PHE A 30 13.37 19.80 -9.85
N ALA A 31 14.04 19.68 -11.00
CA ALA A 31 13.96 18.47 -11.83
C ALA A 31 14.45 17.21 -11.09
N PRO A 32 15.68 17.16 -10.54
CA PRO A 32 16.12 16.01 -9.77
C PRO A 32 15.37 15.86 -8.44
N ALA A 33 14.92 16.96 -7.80
CA ALA A 33 14.08 16.88 -6.60
C ALA A 33 12.76 16.14 -6.88
N THR A 34 12.15 16.41 -8.04
CA THR A 34 10.92 15.75 -8.50
C THR A 34 11.13 14.26 -8.73
N VAL A 35 12.19 13.90 -9.47
CA VAL A 35 12.53 12.48 -9.70
C VAL A 35 12.81 11.77 -8.38
N ALA A 36 13.55 12.40 -7.48
CA ALA A 36 13.84 11.86 -6.16
C ALA A 36 12.55 11.64 -5.34
N ALA A 37 11.61 12.59 -5.39
CA ALA A 37 10.33 12.49 -4.69
C ALA A 37 9.47 11.34 -5.23
N ALA A 38 9.33 11.23 -6.56
CA ALA A 38 8.55 10.17 -7.21
C ALA A 38 9.12 8.77 -6.91
N VAL A 39 10.45 8.63 -6.89
CA VAL A 39 11.14 7.35 -6.70
C VAL A 39 11.25 6.94 -5.23
N LEU A 40 11.18 7.89 -4.29
CA LEU A 40 11.43 7.64 -2.86
C LEU A 40 10.58 6.47 -2.31
N LEU A 41 9.26 6.55 -2.44
CA LEU A 41 8.37 5.52 -1.88
C LEU A 41 8.48 4.17 -2.61
N PRO A 42 8.45 4.08 -3.95
CA PRO A 42 8.71 2.84 -4.67
C PRO A 42 10.04 2.19 -4.26
N ALA A 43 11.12 2.96 -4.17
CA ALA A 43 12.44 2.45 -3.82
C ALA A 43 12.50 1.93 -2.38
N VAL A 44 11.99 2.70 -1.41
CA VAL A 44 11.94 2.26 0.01
C VAL A 44 11.08 1.01 0.15
N TYR A 45 9.98 0.92 -0.59
CA TYR A 45 9.09 -0.23 -0.57
C TYR A 45 9.76 -1.50 -1.12
N LEU A 46 10.44 -1.41 -2.26
CA LEU A 46 11.19 -2.53 -2.83
C LEU A 46 12.34 -2.96 -1.92
N LEU A 47 13.06 -2.01 -1.31
CA LEU A 47 14.14 -2.29 -0.36
C LEU A 47 13.61 -3.00 0.90
N TYR A 48 12.44 -2.59 1.39
CA TYR A 48 11.77 -3.26 2.50
C TYR A 48 11.43 -4.72 2.19
N LEU A 49 10.86 -4.97 1.01
CA LEU A 49 10.50 -6.33 0.62
C LEU A 49 11.71 -7.21 0.33
N TYR A 50 12.80 -6.63 -0.17
CA TYR A 50 14.05 -7.33 -0.36
C TYR A 50 14.65 -7.80 0.98
N GLU A 51 14.72 -6.93 1.98
CA GLU A 51 15.31 -7.26 3.29
C GLU A 51 14.44 -8.20 4.12
N VAL A 52 13.10 -8.07 4.03
CA VAL A 52 12.18 -8.89 4.83
C VAL A 52 12.00 -10.29 4.25
N GLU A 53 12.55 -10.58 3.07
CA GLU A 53 12.44 -11.87 2.37
C GLU A 53 11.02 -12.46 2.49
N VAL A 54 9.99 -11.66 2.14
CA VAL A 54 8.58 -12.03 2.36
C VAL A 54 8.23 -13.38 1.71
N TYR A 55 8.96 -13.81 0.68
CA TYR A 55 8.82 -15.16 0.13
C TYR A 55 10.17 -15.84 -0.06
N ALA A 56 10.32 -17.04 0.50
CA ALA A 56 11.59 -17.78 0.50
C ALA A 56 12.02 -18.30 -0.89
N ASP A 57 11.07 -18.48 -1.83
CA ASP A 57 11.33 -19.27 -3.05
C ASP A 57 11.31 -18.50 -4.38
N GLU A 58 10.56 -17.38 -4.55
CA GLU A 58 10.63 -16.49 -5.76
C GLU A 58 9.70 -15.25 -5.70
N PRO A 59 10.05 -14.17 -4.97
CA PRO A 59 9.15 -13.00 -4.82
C PRO A 59 9.44 -11.73 -5.61
N TRP A 60 10.70 -11.35 -5.69
CA TRP A 60 11.04 -9.98 -6.09
C TRP A 60 10.69 -9.72 -7.57
N LEU A 61 10.78 -10.75 -8.42
CA LEU A 61 10.34 -10.70 -9.82
C LEU A 61 8.83 -10.50 -9.94
N LEU A 62 8.03 -11.16 -9.08
CA LEU A 62 6.58 -11.04 -9.15
C LEU A 62 6.12 -9.67 -8.65
N ILE A 63 6.69 -9.17 -7.56
CA ILE A 63 6.37 -7.85 -7.03
C ILE A 63 6.89 -6.75 -7.96
N GLY A 64 8.08 -6.94 -8.53
CA GLY A 64 8.61 -6.08 -9.59
C GLY A 64 7.67 -6.08 -10.80
N ALA A 65 7.17 -7.24 -11.23
CA ALA A 65 6.23 -7.35 -12.33
C ALA A 65 4.87 -6.67 -12.04
N THR A 66 4.33 -6.76 -10.82
CA THR A 66 3.09 -6.03 -10.46
C THR A 66 3.29 -4.53 -10.44
N MET A 67 4.43 -4.07 -9.94
CA MET A 67 4.82 -2.67 -9.98
C MET A 67 4.99 -2.18 -11.42
N VAL A 68 5.69 -2.95 -12.27
CA VAL A 68 5.85 -2.63 -13.69
C VAL A 68 4.51 -2.63 -14.42
N ALA A 69 3.63 -3.60 -14.16
CA ALA A 69 2.28 -3.63 -14.74
C ALA A 69 1.47 -2.38 -14.34
N GLY A 70 1.53 -2.00 -13.06
CA GLY A 70 0.93 -0.74 -12.59
C GLY A 70 1.52 0.48 -13.30
N GLY A 71 2.85 0.51 -13.49
CA GLY A 71 3.54 1.58 -14.21
C GLY A 71 3.14 1.67 -15.69
N VAL A 72 3.03 0.55 -16.39
CA VAL A 72 2.55 0.52 -17.78
C VAL A 72 1.13 1.06 -17.88
N LEU A 73 0.22 0.63 -16.98
CA LEU A 73 -1.14 1.16 -16.94
C LEU A 73 -1.17 2.65 -16.60
N GLY A 74 -0.31 3.10 -15.68
CA GLY A 74 -0.16 4.51 -15.33
C GLY A 74 0.30 5.37 -16.51
N PHE A 75 1.32 4.91 -17.24
CA PHE A 75 1.80 5.59 -18.45
C PHE A 75 0.68 5.75 -19.49
N VAL A 76 -0.01 4.66 -19.83
CA VAL A 76 -1.13 4.69 -20.79
C VAL A 76 -2.25 5.60 -20.29
N PHE A 77 -2.59 5.52 -19.01
CA PHE A 77 -3.62 6.35 -18.39
C PHE A 77 -3.31 7.84 -18.52
N THR A 78 -2.08 8.27 -18.23
CA THR A 78 -1.69 9.69 -18.34
C THR A 78 -1.86 10.24 -19.75
N GLN A 79 -1.55 9.44 -20.79
CA GLN A 79 -1.71 9.88 -22.18
C GLN A 79 -3.20 10.08 -22.55
N VAL A 80 -4.05 9.14 -22.13
CA VAL A 80 -5.50 9.22 -22.37
C VAL A 80 -6.13 10.37 -21.60
N VAL A 81 -5.77 10.57 -20.34
CA VAL A 81 -6.29 11.67 -19.53
C VAL A 81 -5.83 13.03 -20.05
N GLY A 82 -4.56 13.16 -20.44
CA GLY A 82 -4.02 14.42 -20.97
C GLY A 82 -4.73 14.86 -22.26
N SER A 83 -5.02 13.92 -23.16
CA SER A 83 -5.79 14.20 -24.37
C SER A 83 -7.26 14.56 -24.08
N ALA A 84 -7.91 13.86 -23.14
CA ALA A 84 -9.29 14.16 -22.73
C ALA A 84 -9.42 15.54 -22.06
N ALA A 85 -8.48 15.89 -21.17
CA ALA A 85 -8.43 17.19 -20.52
C ALA A 85 -8.25 18.32 -21.55
N SER A 86 -7.30 18.15 -22.49
CA SER A 86 -7.07 19.12 -23.56
C SER A 86 -8.31 19.35 -24.43
N ALA A 87 -9.08 18.29 -24.73
CA ALA A 87 -10.31 18.41 -25.51
C ALA A 87 -11.40 19.23 -24.77
N LEU A 88 -11.53 19.07 -23.45
CA LEU A 88 -12.48 19.81 -22.63
C LEU A 88 -12.08 21.28 -22.46
N ASP A 89 -10.78 21.55 -22.35
CA ASP A 89 -10.26 22.92 -22.32
C ASP A 89 -10.56 23.67 -23.63
N LEU A 90 -10.47 22.97 -24.77
CA LEU A 90 -10.80 23.55 -26.09
C LEU A 90 -12.29 23.84 -26.26
N THR A 91 -13.18 23.03 -25.68
CA THR A 91 -14.64 23.25 -25.73
C THR A 91 -15.13 24.24 -24.68
N GLY A 92 -14.31 24.56 -23.68
CA GLY A 92 -14.71 25.42 -22.55
C GLY A 92 -15.70 24.76 -21.58
N ASP A 93 -15.82 23.42 -21.61
CA ASP A 93 -16.75 22.68 -20.75
C ASP A 93 -16.19 22.50 -19.33
N SER A 94 -16.39 23.53 -18.51
CA SER A 94 -15.96 23.55 -17.10
C SER A 94 -16.59 22.45 -16.24
N ASN A 95 -17.84 22.06 -16.51
CA ASN A 95 -18.50 20.98 -15.78
C ASN A 95 -17.90 19.62 -16.15
N GLY A 96 -17.65 19.39 -17.43
CA GLY A 96 -16.95 18.21 -17.92
C GLY A 96 -15.53 18.11 -17.36
N ALA A 97 -14.79 19.22 -17.33
CA ALA A 97 -13.45 19.27 -16.76
C ALA A 97 -13.45 18.95 -15.25
N PHE A 98 -14.40 19.51 -14.49
CA PHE A 98 -14.56 19.20 -13.08
C PHE A 98 -14.90 17.72 -12.86
N ALA A 99 -15.86 17.17 -13.59
CA ALA A 99 -16.25 15.77 -13.47
C ALA A 99 -15.10 14.82 -13.85
N LEU A 100 -14.33 15.17 -14.88
CA LEU A 100 -13.13 14.42 -15.27
C LEU A 100 -12.10 14.44 -14.13
N GLN A 101 -11.75 15.62 -13.62
CA GLN A 101 -10.68 15.78 -12.64
C GLN A 101 -11.03 15.27 -11.24
N ALA A 102 -12.23 15.58 -10.75
CA ALA A 102 -12.63 15.28 -9.38
C ALA A 102 -13.18 13.85 -9.20
N ILE A 103 -13.70 13.23 -10.27
CA ILE A 103 -14.42 11.94 -10.19
C ILE A 103 -13.81 10.89 -11.12
N ALA A 104 -13.76 11.15 -12.42
CA ALA A 104 -13.38 10.10 -13.38
C ALA A 104 -11.91 9.68 -13.23
N ILE A 105 -10.99 10.64 -13.13
CA ILE A 105 -9.55 10.38 -12.94
C ILE A 105 -9.29 9.52 -11.68
N PRO A 106 -9.74 9.89 -10.47
CA PRO A 106 -9.46 9.08 -9.27
C PRO A 106 -10.09 7.68 -9.35
N ILE A 107 -11.35 7.57 -9.80
CA ILE A 107 -12.03 6.28 -9.87
C ILE A 107 -11.41 5.35 -10.91
N VAL A 108 -11.16 5.84 -12.13
CA VAL A 108 -10.52 5.04 -13.18
C VAL A 108 -9.08 4.70 -12.80
N GLY A 109 -8.34 5.64 -12.23
CA GLY A 109 -7.00 5.40 -11.69
C GLY A 109 -6.99 4.26 -10.67
N GLN A 110 -7.91 4.27 -9.71
CA GLN A 110 -8.03 3.20 -8.71
C GLN A 110 -8.34 1.84 -9.34
N LEU A 111 -9.25 1.80 -10.31
CA LEU A 111 -9.60 0.56 -11.00
C LEU A 111 -8.41 -0.01 -11.77
N LEU A 112 -7.61 0.84 -12.41
CA LEU A 112 -6.39 0.43 -13.11
C LEU A 112 -5.31 -0.06 -12.13
N MET A 113 -5.12 0.59 -10.99
CA MET A 113 -4.21 0.14 -9.94
C MET A 113 -4.61 -1.24 -9.37
N LEU A 114 -5.92 -1.55 -9.34
CA LEU A 114 -6.43 -2.85 -8.91
C LEU A 114 -6.27 -3.95 -9.96
N ALA A 115 -6.13 -3.61 -11.25
CA ALA A 115 -6.10 -4.59 -12.33
C ALA A 115 -4.95 -5.59 -12.19
N GLY A 116 -3.74 -5.11 -11.89
CA GLY A 116 -2.55 -5.95 -11.67
C GLY A 116 -2.71 -6.98 -10.55
N PRO A 117 -2.98 -6.58 -9.30
CA PRO A 117 -3.18 -7.51 -8.20
C PRO A 117 -4.38 -8.44 -8.44
N LEU A 118 -5.52 -7.94 -8.93
CA LEU A 118 -6.69 -8.79 -9.19
C LEU A 118 -6.44 -9.82 -10.30
N ALA A 119 -5.61 -9.51 -11.30
CA ALA A 119 -5.17 -10.52 -12.26
C ALA A 119 -4.39 -11.65 -11.57
N LEU A 120 -3.49 -11.32 -10.63
CA LEU A 120 -2.80 -12.33 -9.81
C LEU A 120 -3.75 -13.13 -8.91
N TYR A 121 -4.76 -12.47 -8.32
CA TYR A 121 -5.78 -13.14 -7.51
C TYR A 121 -6.48 -14.27 -8.27
N VAL A 122 -6.81 -14.02 -9.54
CA VAL A 122 -7.53 -14.97 -10.40
C VAL A 122 -6.58 -16.04 -10.93
N LEU A 123 -5.40 -15.65 -11.42
CA LEU A 123 -4.48 -16.53 -12.13
C LEU A 123 -3.61 -17.40 -11.20
N ARG A 124 -3.31 -16.95 -9.98
CA ARG A 124 -2.32 -17.57 -9.09
C ARG A 124 -2.92 -17.90 -7.73
N GLY A 125 -3.62 -19.03 -7.65
CA GLY A 125 -4.26 -19.51 -6.40
C GLY A 125 -3.32 -19.96 -5.27
N ARG A 126 -1.99 -19.82 -5.42
CA ARG A 126 -0.99 -20.16 -4.40
C ARG A 126 -0.87 -19.08 -3.31
N TYR A 127 -1.02 -17.80 -3.69
CA TYR A 127 -0.90 -16.65 -2.79
C TYR A 127 -2.25 -16.34 -2.15
N ARG A 128 -2.50 -16.95 -0.99
CA ARG A 128 -3.81 -16.87 -0.31
C ARG A 128 -3.77 -15.99 0.92
N GLU A 129 -2.60 -15.58 1.37
CA GLU A 129 -2.47 -14.88 2.64
C GLU A 129 -2.98 -13.44 2.49
N PRO A 130 -3.72 -12.89 3.46
CA PRO A 130 -4.26 -11.53 3.36
C PRO A 130 -3.19 -10.46 3.10
N LEU A 131 -1.98 -10.67 3.64
CA LEU A 131 -0.82 -9.80 3.47
C LEU A 131 -0.28 -9.81 2.02
N ASP A 132 -0.46 -10.89 1.27
CA ASP A 132 -0.11 -10.95 -0.16
C ASP A 132 -0.94 -9.92 -0.96
N GLY A 133 -2.23 -9.83 -0.66
CA GLY A 133 -3.12 -8.85 -1.29
C GLY A 133 -2.64 -7.42 -1.05
N LEU A 134 -2.31 -7.08 0.21
CA LEU A 134 -1.80 -5.76 0.57
C LEU A 134 -0.52 -5.43 -0.21
N THR A 135 0.43 -6.37 -0.28
CA THR A 135 1.74 -6.13 -0.89
C THR A 135 1.66 -5.97 -2.41
N PHE A 136 0.88 -6.80 -3.11
CA PHE A 136 0.68 -6.64 -4.55
C PHE A 136 -0.10 -5.38 -4.90
N GLY A 137 -1.09 -5.01 -4.07
CA GLY A 137 -1.86 -3.78 -4.22
C GLY A 137 -1.00 -2.52 -4.08
N ALA A 138 -0.21 -2.45 -3.01
CA ALA A 138 0.72 -1.35 -2.79
C ALA A 138 1.78 -1.26 -3.91
N ALA A 139 2.34 -2.39 -4.34
CA ALA A 139 3.32 -2.43 -5.44
C ALA A 139 2.76 -1.85 -6.74
N SER A 140 1.55 -2.28 -7.13
CA SER A 140 0.91 -1.81 -8.36
C SER A 140 0.57 -0.32 -8.32
N ALA A 141 0.03 0.15 -7.19
CA ALA A 141 -0.29 1.56 -6.99
C ALA A 141 0.95 2.48 -6.96
N LEU A 142 2.05 2.03 -6.34
CA LEU A 142 3.32 2.76 -6.34
C LEU A 142 3.92 2.85 -7.75
N GLY A 143 3.88 1.75 -8.52
CA GLY A 143 4.32 1.74 -9.92
C GLY A 143 3.48 2.67 -10.80
N PHE A 144 2.15 2.62 -10.66
CA PHE A 144 1.23 3.53 -11.34
C PHE A 144 1.50 4.99 -10.99
N SER A 145 1.66 5.30 -9.70
CA SER A 145 1.92 6.67 -9.23
C SER A 145 3.25 7.19 -9.76
N LEU A 146 4.31 6.38 -9.71
CA LEU A 146 5.62 6.71 -10.28
C LEU A 146 5.52 7.03 -11.78
N ALA A 147 4.84 6.18 -12.56
CA ALA A 147 4.73 6.36 -14.00
C ALA A 147 3.87 7.59 -14.36
N THR A 148 2.74 7.78 -13.68
CA THR A 148 1.85 8.93 -13.92
C THR A 148 2.56 10.25 -13.59
N GLU A 149 3.28 10.31 -12.47
CA GLU A 149 4.03 11.49 -12.07
C GLU A 149 5.18 11.79 -13.03
N LEU A 150 6.02 10.80 -13.35
CA LEU A 150 7.12 10.97 -14.30
C LEU A 150 6.63 11.40 -15.68
N THR A 151 5.53 10.83 -16.17
CA THR A 151 4.97 11.18 -17.48
C THR A 151 4.42 12.61 -17.49
N THR A 152 3.74 13.01 -16.42
CA THR A 152 3.17 14.36 -16.28
C THR A 152 4.26 15.43 -16.17
N LEU A 153 5.35 15.13 -15.46
CA LEU A 153 6.43 16.07 -15.19
C LEU A 153 7.58 15.97 -16.22
N TRP A 154 7.51 15.01 -17.15
CA TRP A 154 8.51 14.79 -18.18
C TRP A 154 8.91 16.06 -18.96
N PRO A 155 7.97 16.92 -19.42
CA PRO A 155 8.34 18.14 -20.14
C PRO A 155 9.17 19.10 -19.30
N LEU A 156 8.99 19.10 -17.97
CA LEU A 156 9.74 19.96 -17.04
C LEU A 156 11.16 19.45 -16.82
N LEU A 157 11.38 18.13 -16.93
CA LEU A 157 12.71 17.51 -16.77
C LEU A 157 13.64 17.85 -17.94
N GLY A 158 13.10 18.18 -19.12
CA GLY A 158 13.88 18.66 -20.27
C GLY A 158 14.19 20.17 -20.25
N GLY A 159 13.67 20.91 -19.26
CA GLY A 159 13.86 22.35 -19.12
C GLY A 159 15.12 22.75 -18.32
N PRO A 160 15.25 24.03 -17.95
CA PRO A 160 16.36 24.53 -17.13
C PRO A 160 16.45 23.82 -15.77
N LEU A 161 17.68 23.44 -15.37
CA LEU A 161 17.93 22.73 -14.10
C LEU A 161 17.67 23.58 -12.86
N VAL A 162 17.78 24.90 -12.98
CA VAL A 162 17.52 25.88 -11.93
C VAL A 162 16.32 26.70 -12.37
N ALA A 163 15.23 26.67 -11.60
CA ALA A 163 14.07 27.52 -11.86
C ALA A 163 13.94 28.65 -10.84
N THR A 164 13.26 29.71 -11.25
CA THR A 164 12.89 30.83 -10.38
C THR A 164 11.54 30.55 -9.73
N GLY A 165 11.46 30.53 -8.40
CA GLY A 165 10.23 30.32 -7.65
C GLY A 165 10.47 30.23 -6.14
N ASP A 166 9.41 30.34 -5.36
CA ASP A 166 9.50 30.18 -3.90
C ASP A 166 9.85 28.72 -3.54
N SER A 167 10.90 28.55 -2.74
CA SER A 167 11.39 27.25 -2.31
C SER A 167 10.39 26.51 -1.43
N VAL A 168 9.58 27.24 -0.65
CA VAL A 168 8.56 26.65 0.24
C VAL A 168 7.42 26.03 -0.57
N ASP A 169 6.90 26.77 -1.56
CA ASP A 169 5.86 26.27 -2.46
C ASP A 169 6.30 25.04 -3.24
N TRP A 170 7.55 25.03 -3.72
CA TRP A 170 8.12 23.86 -4.38
C TRP A 170 8.24 22.67 -3.44
N GLY A 171 8.71 22.87 -2.20
CA GLY A 171 8.76 21.82 -1.18
C GLY A 171 7.37 21.22 -0.90
N LEU A 172 6.35 22.06 -0.77
CA LEU A 172 4.96 21.64 -0.57
C LEU A 172 4.40 20.87 -1.78
N ARG A 173 4.69 21.32 -3.01
CA ARG A 173 4.29 20.61 -4.24
C ARG A 173 4.94 19.24 -4.32
N LEU A 174 6.24 19.13 -4.05
CA LEU A 174 6.99 17.87 -4.06
C LEU A 174 6.49 16.90 -2.98
N LEU A 175 6.20 17.41 -1.78
CA LEU A 175 5.61 16.60 -0.72
C LEU A 175 4.25 16.04 -1.15
N ARG A 176 3.38 16.86 -1.73
CA ARG A 176 2.06 16.43 -2.18
C ARG A 176 2.16 15.44 -3.33
N LEU A 177 2.76 15.84 -4.46
CA LEU A 177 2.78 15.07 -5.69
C LEU A 177 3.65 13.81 -5.60
N GLY A 178 4.86 13.93 -5.04
CA GLY A 178 5.81 12.81 -5.00
C GLY A 178 5.60 11.84 -3.86
N VAL A 179 5.12 12.30 -2.71
CA VAL A 179 5.02 11.46 -1.52
C VAL A 179 3.56 11.17 -1.14
N LEU A 180 2.74 12.20 -0.94
CA LEU A 180 1.39 12.00 -0.42
C LEU A 180 0.46 11.31 -1.42
N VAL A 181 0.52 11.67 -2.72
CA VAL A 181 -0.26 11.00 -3.76
C VAL A 181 0.08 9.51 -3.83
N ALA A 182 1.37 9.18 -3.94
CA ALA A 182 1.81 7.79 -3.99
C ALA A 182 1.44 7.01 -2.72
N LEU A 183 1.56 7.61 -1.54
CA LEU A 183 1.20 6.99 -0.27
C LEU A 183 -0.30 6.73 -0.15
N VAL A 184 -1.13 7.70 -0.54
CA VAL A 184 -2.60 7.55 -0.55
C VAL A 184 -3.00 6.44 -1.51
N ASN A 185 -2.50 6.45 -2.75
CA ASN A 185 -2.79 5.43 -3.76
C ASN A 185 -2.36 4.03 -3.31
N ALA A 186 -1.17 3.91 -2.72
CA ALA A 186 -0.68 2.65 -2.16
C ALA A 186 -1.58 2.15 -1.01
N SER A 187 -2.02 3.06 -0.14
CA SER A 187 -2.89 2.72 1.00
C SER A 187 -4.28 2.31 0.54
N THR A 188 -4.93 3.07 -0.34
CA THR A 188 -6.29 2.78 -0.82
C THR A 188 -6.34 1.48 -1.61
N THR A 189 -5.40 1.29 -2.54
CA THR A 189 -5.32 0.06 -3.35
C THR A 189 -4.98 -1.14 -2.49
N GLY A 190 -4.00 -0.99 -1.60
CA GLY A 190 -3.60 -2.03 -0.66
C GLY A 190 -4.73 -2.45 0.30
N LEU A 191 -5.55 -1.51 0.77
CA LEU A 191 -6.72 -1.81 1.62
C LEU A 191 -7.76 -2.67 0.90
N ILE A 192 -8.10 -2.31 -0.35
CA ILE A 192 -9.07 -3.05 -1.15
C ILE A 192 -8.55 -4.46 -1.42
N THR A 193 -7.30 -4.60 -1.87
CA THR A 193 -6.72 -5.92 -2.17
C THR A 193 -6.56 -6.77 -0.91
N ALA A 194 -6.14 -6.18 0.22
CA ALA A 194 -6.09 -6.88 1.49
C ALA A 194 -7.47 -7.43 1.90
N ALA A 195 -8.53 -6.63 1.77
CA ALA A 195 -9.89 -7.06 2.09
C ALA A 195 -10.38 -8.19 1.17
N VAL A 196 -10.08 -8.11 -0.13
CA VAL A 196 -10.43 -9.16 -1.10
C VAL A 196 -9.73 -10.48 -0.77
N TRP A 197 -8.44 -10.44 -0.43
CA TRP A 197 -7.70 -11.65 -0.03
C TRP A 197 -8.18 -12.18 1.31
N LEU A 198 -8.44 -11.30 2.28
CA LEU A 198 -8.99 -11.69 3.57
C LEU A 198 -10.33 -12.42 3.40
N GLN A 199 -11.21 -11.93 2.52
CA GLN A 199 -12.48 -12.60 2.19
C GLN A 199 -12.29 -14.00 1.58
N ARG A 200 -11.22 -14.22 0.81
CA ARG A 200 -10.90 -15.54 0.28
C ARG A 200 -10.30 -16.47 1.32
N TYR A 201 -9.42 -15.94 2.16
CA TYR A 201 -8.65 -16.71 3.14
C TYR A 201 -9.54 -17.29 4.24
N ASP A 202 -10.40 -16.46 4.83
CA ASP A 202 -11.20 -16.82 5.99
C ASP A 202 -12.68 -17.03 5.62
N ARG A 203 -13.12 -18.29 5.71
CA ARG A 203 -14.48 -18.75 5.40
C ARG A 203 -15.46 -18.54 6.56
N ARG A 204 -15.01 -18.15 7.76
CA ARG A 204 -15.87 -17.90 8.93
C ARG A 204 -16.40 -16.47 8.89
N ARG A 205 -17.37 -16.26 8.00
CA ARG A 205 -18.00 -14.96 7.67
C ARG A 205 -18.67 -14.23 8.85
N SER A 206 -18.96 -14.92 9.95
CA SER A 206 -19.91 -14.49 11.00
C SER A 206 -19.30 -13.60 12.10
N GLU A 207 -17.99 -13.61 12.31
CA GLU A 207 -17.35 -12.87 13.44
C GLU A 207 -16.60 -11.60 12.99
N ARG A 208 -16.73 -11.18 11.73
CA ARG A 208 -16.01 -10.01 11.23
C ARG A 208 -16.60 -8.71 11.75
N ALA A 209 -15.71 -7.83 12.19
CA ALA A 209 -16.00 -6.39 12.20
C ALA A 209 -16.28 -5.94 10.75
N TRP A 210 -17.46 -5.36 10.51
CA TRP A 210 -17.90 -4.83 9.22
C TRP A 210 -16.87 -3.89 8.57
N GLU A 211 -16.05 -3.26 9.40
CA GLU A 211 -14.99 -2.31 9.06
C GLU A 211 -13.89 -2.87 8.15
N ALA A 212 -13.65 -4.19 8.13
CA ALA A 212 -12.65 -4.82 7.26
C ALA A 212 -13.26 -5.51 6.02
N GLY A 213 -14.54 -5.26 5.74
CA GLY A 213 -15.21 -5.79 4.56
C GLY A 213 -14.73 -5.16 3.25
N VAL A 214 -14.81 -5.91 2.15
CA VAL A 214 -14.57 -5.39 0.79
C VAL A 214 -15.43 -4.16 0.46
N PRO A 215 -16.75 -4.12 0.72
CA PRO A 215 -17.54 -2.93 0.39
C PRO A 215 -17.15 -1.72 1.24
N ALA A 216 -16.80 -1.92 2.52
CA ALA A 216 -16.38 -0.84 3.41
C ALA A 216 -15.03 -0.25 2.97
N THR A 217 -14.03 -1.10 2.73
CA THR A 217 -12.70 -0.67 2.24
C THR A 217 -12.78 -0.01 0.86
N ALA A 218 -13.58 -0.54 -0.06
CA ALA A 218 -13.79 0.05 -1.38
C ALA A 218 -14.47 1.43 -1.29
N LEU A 219 -15.49 1.58 -0.44
CA LEU A 219 -16.17 2.86 -0.22
C LEU A 219 -15.23 3.90 0.39
N VAL A 220 -14.47 3.54 1.42
CA VAL A 220 -13.49 4.43 2.06
C VAL A 220 -12.39 4.84 1.08
N ALA A 221 -11.87 3.90 0.30
CA ALA A 221 -10.84 4.16 -0.70
C ALA A 221 -11.33 5.10 -1.82
N ALA A 222 -12.47 4.78 -2.44
CA ALA A 222 -13.06 5.61 -3.49
C ALA A 222 -13.47 6.99 -2.95
N GLY A 223 -14.10 7.03 -1.77
CA GLY A 223 -14.49 8.26 -1.10
C GLY A 223 -13.29 9.16 -0.78
N ALA A 224 -12.20 8.59 -0.26
CA ALA A 224 -10.98 9.34 0.05
C ALA A 224 -10.36 9.94 -1.22
N GLN A 225 -10.29 9.19 -2.32
CA GLN A 225 -9.70 9.71 -3.56
C GLN A 225 -10.56 10.78 -4.24
N VAL A 226 -11.88 10.58 -4.31
CA VAL A 226 -12.79 11.60 -4.85
C VAL A 226 -12.77 12.85 -3.98
N LEU A 227 -12.77 12.70 -2.65
CA LEU A 227 -12.66 13.83 -1.73
C LEU A 227 -11.36 14.61 -1.95
N LEU A 228 -10.22 13.92 -1.99
CA LEU A 228 -8.93 14.55 -2.18
C LEU A 228 -8.82 15.23 -3.55
N ALA A 229 -9.30 14.59 -4.62
CA ALA A 229 -9.34 15.18 -5.95
C ALA A 229 -10.23 16.43 -5.97
N THR A 230 -11.43 16.37 -5.38
CA THR A 230 -12.34 17.51 -5.25
C THR A 230 -11.69 18.67 -4.49
N VAL A 231 -11.03 18.37 -3.36
CA VAL A 231 -10.29 19.36 -2.57
C VAL A 231 -9.20 20.04 -3.40
N THR A 232 -8.48 19.29 -4.23
CA THR A 232 -7.43 19.87 -5.09
C THR A 232 -7.95 20.78 -6.21
N VAL A 233 -9.18 20.53 -6.67
CA VAL A 233 -9.81 21.36 -7.72
C VAL A 233 -10.46 22.60 -7.11
N VAL A 234 -11.09 22.47 -5.94
CA VAL A 234 -11.90 23.54 -5.33
C VAL A 234 -11.06 24.51 -4.51
N LEU A 235 -10.04 24.04 -3.78
CA LEU A 235 -9.23 24.91 -2.93
C LEU A 235 -8.01 25.41 -3.72
N PRO A 236 -7.77 26.72 -3.85
CA PRO A 236 -6.56 27.24 -4.51
C PRO A 236 -5.32 27.22 -3.59
N GLU A 237 -5.52 27.23 -2.28
CA GLU A 237 -4.46 27.36 -1.27
C GLU A 237 -3.67 26.06 -1.08
N LEU A 238 -2.41 26.05 -1.56
CA LEU A 238 -1.54 24.88 -1.53
C LEU A 238 -1.29 24.36 -0.10
N GLY A 239 -1.11 25.25 0.88
CA GLY A 239 -0.88 24.86 2.27
C GLY A 239 -2.05 24.07 2.87
N ILE A 240 -3.28 24.50 2.60
CA ILE A 240 -4.49 23.81 3.06
C ILE A 240 -4.65 22.48 2.34
N GLN A 241 -4.41 22.44 1.02
CA GLN A 241 -4.42 21.18 0.28
C GLN A 241 -3.45 20.18 0.89
N VAL A 242 -2.18 20.55 1.09
CA VAL A 242 -1.15 19.67 1.66
C VAL A 242 -1.57 19.17 3.04
N LEU A 243 -2.12 20.04 3.90
CA LEU A 243 -2.62 19.65 5.21
C LEU A 243 -3.71 18.56 5.10
N VAL A 244 -4.69 18.73 4.22
CA VAL A 244 -5.75 17.74 4.00
C VAL A 244 -5.17 16.42 3.49
N TRP A 245 -4.22 16.46 2.56
CA TRP A 245 -3.51 15.28 2.06
C TRP A 245 -2.71 14.57 3.16
N VAL A 246 -2.03 15.30 4.04
CA VAL A 246 -1.31 14.73 5.20
C VAL A 246 -2.28 14.04 6.16
N LEU A 247 -3.39 14.70 6.50
CA LEU A 247 -4.41 14.12 7.39
C LEU A 247 -5.04 12.87 6.80
N ALA A 248 -5.35 12.88 5.50
CA ALA A 248 -5.90 11.72 4.81
C ALA A 248 -4.89 10.56 4.74
N ALA A 249 -3.62 10.83 4.42
CA ALA A 249 -2.56 9.83 4.44
C ALA A 249 -2.36 9.22 5.83
N LEU A 250 -2.41 10.04 6.90
CA LEU A 250 -2.36 9.55 8.27
C LEU A 250 -3.56 8.66 8.61
N ALA A 251 -4.77 9.09 8.29
CA ALA A 251 -5.99 8.31 8.53
C ALA A 251 -5.95 6.96 7.78
N LEU A 252 -5.56 6.98 6.51
CA LEU A 252 -5.45 5.78 5.68
C LEU A 252 -4.37 4.82 6.18
N THR A 253 -3.20 5.32 6.61
CA THR A 253 -2.14 4.46 7.17
C THR A 253 -2.54 3.84 8.51
N LEU A 254 -3.28 4.58 9.36
CA LEU A 254 -3.89 4.00 10.57
C LEU A 254 -4.91 2.92 10.22
N TYR A 255 -5.71 3.12 9.19
CA TYR A 255 -6.68 2.13 8.74
C TYR A 255 -6.01 0.89 8.13
N VAL A 256 -4.94 1.07 7.34
CA VAL A 256 -4.07 -0.04 6.86
C VAL A 256 -3.57 -0.86 8.05
N ARG A 257 -3.10 -0.20 9.11
CA ARG A 257 -2.63 -0.88 10.32
C ARG A 257 -3.74 -1.69 10.99
N GLN A 258 -4.96 -1.17 11.05
CA GLN A 258 -6.11 -1.89 11.57
C GLN A 258 -6.44 -3.13 10.73
N VAL A 259 -6.45 -3.01 9.40
CA VAL A 259 -6.69 -4.15 8.49
C VAL A 259 -5.59 -5.20 8.60
N ILE A 260 -4.32 -4.80 8.71
CA ILE A 260 -3.19 -5.72 8.97
C ILE A 260 -3.42 -6.48 10.28
N HIS A 261 -3.86 -5.80 11.33
CA HIS A 261 -4.13 -6.45 12.61
C HIS A 261 -5.24 -7.51 12.48
N GLN A 262 -6.33 -7.18 11.80
CA GLN A 262 -7.43 -8.12 11.53
C GLN A 262 -6.97 -9.31 10.67
N ALA A 263 -6.14 -9.05 9.66
CA ALA A 263 -5.54 -10.09 8.83
C ALA A 263 -4.69 -11.06 9.65
N LEU A 264 -3.84 -10.55 10.54
CA LEU A 264 -3.01 -11.37 11.42
C LEU A 264 -3.82 -12.18 12.43
N LEU A 265 -4.92 -11.61 12.96
CA LEU A 265 -5.84 -12.34 13.83
C LEU A 265 -6.54 -13.48 13.08
N ALA A 266 -6.99 -13.23 11.84
CA ALA A 266 -7.59 -14.25 10.99
C ALA A 266 -6.59 -15.35 10.62
N GLU A 267 -5.31 -15.02 10.43
CA GLU A 267 -4.27 -16.01 10.24
C GLU A 267 -4.06 -16.83 11.52
N GLY A 268 -3.98 -16.17 12.67
CA GLY A 268 -3.75 -16.81 13.97
C GLY A 268 -4.84 -17.81 14.35
N SER A 269 -6.10 -17.52 14.01
CA SER A 269 -7.24 -18.39 14.34
C SER A 269 -7.26 -19.73 13.59
N VAL A 270 -6.59 -19.82 12.43
CA VAL A 270 -6.44 -21.08 11.68
C VAL A 270 -5.55 -22.07 12.42
N ARG A 271 -4.66 -21.59 13.29
CA ARG A 271 -3.81 -22.45 14.10
C ARG A 271 -4.62 -22.87 15.31
N GLU A 272 -5.25 -24.05 15.22
CA GLU A 272 -6.05 -24.61 16.30
C GLU A 272 -5.20 -24.73 17.56
N ILE A 273 -5.54 -23.87 18.53
CA ILE A 273 -5.10 -24.00 19.90
C ILE A 273 -6.08 -24.97 20.53
N GLY A 274 -5.68 -26.22 20.66
CA GLY A 274 -6.56 -27.20 21.30
C GLY A 274 -6.70 -26.91 22.80
N PRO A 275 -7.58 -27.66 23.50
CA PRO A 275 -7.85 -27.47 24.92
C PRO A 275 -6.57 -27.54 25.76
N ALA A 276 -6.56 -26.84 26.89
CA ALA A 276 -5.46 -26.88 27.84
C ALA A 276 -5.30 -28.32 28.35
N ALA A 277 -4.12 -28.90 28.13
CA ALA A 277 -3.80 -30.25 28.56
C ALA A 277 -2.37 -30.27 29.10
N PRO A 278 -2.08 -31.07 30.15
CA PRO A 278 -0.73 -31.18 30.70
C PRO A 278 0.24 -31.62 29.59
N CYS A 279 1.41 -30.97 29.54
CA CYS A 279 2.48 -31.41 28.67
C CYS A 279 3.09 -32.72 29.22
N PRO A 280 3.30 -33.77 28.40
CA PRO A 280 3.88 -35.02 28.89
C PRO A 280 5.34 -34.90 29.34
N GLU A 281 6.06 -33.85 28.89
CA GLU A 281 7.47 -33.63 29.25
C GLU A 281 7.64 -32.72 30.48
N CYS A 282 7.02 -31.54 30.49
CA CYS A 282 7.20 -30.58 31.60
C CYS A 282 6.03 -30.54 32.60
N HIS A 283 5.00 -31.37 32.39
CA HIS A 283 3.77 -31.47 33.20
C HIS A 283 2.98 -30.16 33.42
N HIS A 284 3.39 -29.07 32.77
CA HIS A 284 2.69 -27.80 32.85
C HIS A 284 1.42 -27.84 32.00
N VAL A 285 0.31 -27.33 32.54
CA VAL A 285 -0.95 -27.21 31.82
C VAL A 285 -0.83 -26.06 30.86
N VAL A 286 -0.72 -26.38 29.58
CA VAL A 286 -0.57 -25.41 28.50
C VAL A 286 -1.58 -25.73 27.39
N PRO A 287 -1.95 -24.75 26.57
CA PRO A 287 -2.79 -25.02 25.41
C PRO A 287 -2.14 -26.08 24.51
N THR A 288 -2.95 -26.92 23.86
CA THR A 288 -2.42 -27.95 22.96
C THR A 288 -2.03 -27.31 21.63
N MET A 289 -0.72 -27.31 21.36
CA MET A 289 -0.10 -26.76 20.15
C MET A 289 0.97 -27.75 19.65
N ARG A 290 1.52 -27.53 18.44
CA ARG A 290 2.60 -28.38 17.87
C ARG A 290 3.82 -28.50 18.80
N PHE A 291 4.17 -27.41 19.49
CA PHE A 291 5.22 -27.34 20.49
C PHE A 291 4.67 -26.85 21.83
N CYS A 292 5.21 -27.33 22.95
CA CYS A 292 4.87 -26.80 24.26
C CYS A 292 5.42 -25.38 24.41
N PRO A 293 4.60 -24.35 24.73
CA PRO A 293 5.10 -22.99 24.93
C PRO A 293 5.97 -22.81 26.19
N ASN A 294 5.94 -23.77 27.13
CA ASN A 294 6.77 -23.72 28.34
C ASN A 294 8.15 -24.36 28.14
N CYS A 295 8.21 -25.61 27.65
CA CYS A 295 9.47 -26.35 27.52
C CYS A 295 9.97 -26.54 26.07
N GLY A 296 9.20 -26.15 25.06
CA GLY A 296 9.58 -26.28 23.65
C GLY A 296 9.45 -27.69 23.06
N ALA A 297 9.07 -28.71 23.84
CA ALA A 297 8.93 -30.07 23.35
C ALA A 297 7.85 -30.21 22.26
N ALA A 298 8.15 -30.94 21.19
CA ALA A 298 7.19 -31.26 20.13
C ALA A 298 6.14 -32.24 20.66
N ARG A 299 4.86 -31.87 20.70
CA ARG A 299 3.79 -32.75 21.20
C ARG A 299 3.62 -34.02 20.34
N ALA A 300 4.02 -33.97 19.07
CA ALA A 300 4.02 -35.14 18.18
C ALA A 300 5.06 -36.21 18.57
N ALA A 301 6.14 -35.82 19.27
CA ALA A 301 7.16 -36.74 19.76
C ALA A 301 6.72 -37.52 21.01
N ALA A 302 5.62 -37.12 21.65
CA ALA A 302 5.12 -37.79 22.84
C ALA A 302 4.60 -39.22 22.52
N PRO A 303 4.72 -40.17 23.48
CA PRO A 303 4.26 -41.55 23.33
C PRO A 303 2.79 -41.62 22.89
N ARG A 304 2.43 -42.58 22.02
CA ARG A 304 1.05 -42.72 21.49
C ARG A 304 -0.02 -42.82 22.60
N SER A 305 0.30 -43.43 23.74
CA SER A 305 -0.58 -43.52 24.91
C SER A 305 -0.92 -42.16 25.53
N SER A 306 -0.06 -41.15 25.37
CA SER A 306 -0.25 -39.78 25.88
C SER A 306 -0.94 -38.84 24.89
N ARG A 307 -1.25 -39.30 23.66
CA ARG A 307 -1.94 -38.51 22.62
C ARG A 307 -3.47 -38.50 22.77
N MET A 308 -4.01 -39.08 23.85
CA MET A 308 -5.44 -39.05 24.14
C MET A 308 -5.88 -37.60 24.37
N GLY A 309 -6.40 -36.99 23.30
CA GLY A 309 -6.82 -35.59 23.23
C GLY A 309 -6.77 -34.98 21.83
N THR A 310 -6.08 -35.58 20.86
CA THR A 310 -6.03 -35.10 19.47
C THR A 310 -6.72 -36.05 18.49
N VAL A 311 -8.01 -36.33 18.71
CA VAL A 311 -8.84 -37.02 17.71
C VAL A 311 -10.17 -36.30 17.58
N ALA A 312 -10.20 -35.33 16.66
CA ALA A 312 -11.26 -34.99 15.69
C ALA A 312 -10.95 -33.60 15.13
#